data_AF-R0D5W5-F1
#
_entry.id   AF-R0D5W5-F1
#
_cell.length_a   1.000
_cell.length_b   1.000
_cell.length_c   1.000
_cell.angle_alpha   90.00
_cell.angle_beta   90.00
_cell.angle_gamma   90.00
#
_symmetry.space_group_name_H-M   'P 1'
#
loop_
_entity.id
_entity.type
_entity.pdbx_description
1 polymer ?
#
loop_
_entity_poly.entity_id
_entity_poly.type
_entity_poly.pdbx_seq_one_letter_code
_entity_poly.pdbx_strand_id
1 'polypeptide(L)' 'MTSPSLRSARDASLAPPTLILPSLQVNIRAGALPPPTPAGHVFLKLPVTPLDA' A
#
# COMPACT_ATOMS: atom_id res chain seq x y z
N MET A 1 -19.50 21.29 5.68
CA MET A 1 -19.18 20.25 4.68
C MET A 1 -17.98 20.74 3.88
N THR A 2 -16.84 20.05 3.93
CA THR A 2 -15.66 20.43 3.11
C THR A 2 -15.99 20.20 1.65
N SER A 3 -15.84 21.21 0.79
CA SER A 3 -16.04 21.07 -0.65
C SER A 3 -15.03 20.06 -1.24
N PRO A 4 -15.42 19.22 -2.22
CA PRO A 4 -14.52 18.24 -2.86
C PRO A 4 -13.19 18.86 -3.33
N SER A 5 -13.24 20.12 -3.77
CA SER A 5 -12.08 20.89 -4.25
C SER A 5 -10.95 21.04 -3.23
N LEU A 6 -11.26 21.30 -1.95
CA LEU A 6 -10.24 21.48 -0.92
C LEU A 6 -9.54 20.15 -0.59
N ARG A 7 -10.28 19.04 -0.65
CA ARG A 7 -9.72 17.71 -0.42
C ARG A 7 -8.81 17.29 -1.56
N SER A 8 -9.27 17.41 -2.81
CA SER A 8 -8.46 17.04 -3.99
C SER A 8 -7.15 17.84 -4.09
N ALA A 9 -7.20 19.15 -3.81
CA ALA A 9 -6.01 20.00 -3.82
C ALA A 9 -4.98 19.56 -2.75
N ARG A 10 -5.46 19.14 -1.56
CA ARG A 10 -4.60 18.60 -0.52
C ARG A 10 -4.03 17.24 -0.90
N ASP A 11 -4.87 16.31 -1.36
CA ASP A 11 -4.47 14.93 -1.65
C ASP A 11 -3.40 14.87 -2.75
N ALA A 12 -3.47 15.76 -3.75
CA ALA A 12 -2.46 15.88 -4.81
C ALA A 12 -1.07 16.30 -4.30
N SER A 13 -0.98 16.88 -3.10
CA SER A 13 0.30 17.32 -2.50
C SER A 13 0.94 16.28 -1.58
N LEU A 14 0.24 15.17 -1.28
CA LEU A 14 0.70 14.16 -0.35
C LEU A 14 1.54 13.09 -1.06
N ALA A 15 2.70 12.78 -0.50
CA ALA A 15 3.46 11.61 -0.91
C ALA A 15 2.75 10.31 -0.47
N PRO A 16 2.99 9.18 -1.16
CA PRO A 16 2.49 7.89 -0.72
C PRO A 16 3.02 7.52 0.68
N PRO A 17 2.21 6.87 1.52
CA PRO A 17 2.68 6.31 2.78
C PRO A 17 3.78 5.27 2.56
N THR A 18 4.83 5.31 3.39
CA THR A 18 5.99 4.38 3.32
C THR A 18 5.60 2.90 3.25
N LEU A 19 4.51 2.52 3.94
CA LEU A 19 4.06 1.13 4.05
C LEU A 19 2.80 0.83 3.24
N ILE A 20 2.42 1.67 2.27
CA ILE A 20 1.18 1.48 1.49
C ILE A 20 1.13 0.08 0.85
N LEU A 21 2.22 -0.36 0.22
CA LEU A 21 2.32 -1.65 -0.47
C LEU A 21 2.34 -2.87 0.47
N PRO A 22 3.18 -2.90 1.53
CA PRO A 22 3.12 -3.93 2.56
C PRO A 22 1.74 -4.03 3.23
N SER A 23 1.16 -2.89 3.60
CA SER A 23 -0.08 -2.84 4.37
C SER A 23 -1.26 -3.36 3.55
N LEU A 24 -1.35 -2.99 2.27
CA LEU A 24 -2.41 -3.49 1.39
C LEU A 24 -2.36 -5.02 1.26
N GLN A 25 -1.18 -5.62 1.09
CA GLN A 25 -1.04 -7.07 0.95
C GLN A 25 -1.52 -7.86 2.18
N VAL A 26 -1.30 -7.31 3.37
CA VAL A 26 -1.66 -7.97 4.64
C VAL A 26 -3.11 -7.65 5.02
N ASN A 27 -3.54 -6.39 4.89
CA ASN A 27 -4.83 -5.94 5.41
C ASN A 27 -6.00 -6.39 4.55
N ILE A 28 -5.82 -6.54 3.22
CA ILE A 28 -6.86 -7.14 2.36
C ILE A 28 -7.14 -8.60 2.76
N ARG A 29 -6.19 -9.27 3.42
CA ARG A 29 -6.32 -10.63 3.95
C ARG A 29 -6.70 -10.65 5.44
N ALA A 30 -7.36 -9.60 5.93
CA ALA A 30 -7.75 -9.46 7.34
C ALA A 30 -6.57 -9.62 8.32
N GLY A 31 -5.37 -9.17 7.93
CA GLY A 31 -4.17 -9.27 8.75
C GLY A 31 -3.34 -10.53 8.52
N ALA A 32 -3.81 -11.48 7.70
CA ALA A 32 -3.05 -12.69 7.41
C ALA A 32 -1.88 -12.41 6.46
N LEU A 33 -0.70 -12.95 6.81
CA LEU A 33 0.49 -12.90 5.96
C LEU A 33 0.31 -13.73 4.68
N PRO A 34 1.09 -13.47 3.61
CA PRO A 34 1.17 -14.38 2.48
C PRO A 34 1.59 -15.80 2.86
N PRO A 35 1.14 -16.80 2.07
CA PRO A 35 1.58 -18.16 2.28
C PRO A 35 3.11 -18.27 2.18
N PRO A 36 3.74 -19.14 2.97
CA PRO A 36 5.17 -19.36 2.90
C PRO A 36 5.56 -20.02 1.57
N THR A 37 6.82 -19.84 1.17
CA THR A 37 7.44 -20.59 0.09
C THR A 37 7.64 -22.07 0.49
N PRO A 38 7.99 -22.97 -0.44
CA PRO A 38 8.32 -24.36 -0.10
C PRO A 38 9.47 -24.50 0.91
N ALA A 39 10.35 -23.50 1.00
CA ALA A 39 11.43 -23.44 1.98
C ALA A 39 10.99 -22.84 3.35
N GLY A 40 9.72 -22.46 3.50
CA GLY A 40 9.16 -21.94 4.75
C GLY A 40 9.27 -20.42 4.94
N HIS A 41 9.80 -19.67 3.98
CA HIS A 41 9.96 -18.21 4.09
C HIS A 41 8.72 -17.46 3.61
N VAL A 42 8.39 -16.34 4.26
CA VAL A 42 7.31 -15.44 3.84
C VAL A 42 7.90 -14.19 3.20
N PHE A 43 7.37 -13.80 2.03
CA PHE A 43 7.82 -12.61 1.30
C PHE A 43 6.64 -11.69 0.98
N LEU A 44 6.85 -10.39 1.17
CA LEU A 44 6.00 -9.35 0.60
C LEU A 44 6.53 -8.99 -0.80
N LYS A 45 5.63 -8.87 -1.77
CA LYS A 45 6.01 -8.58 -3.16
C LYS A 45 5.93 -7.08 -3.39
N LEU A 46 7.05 -6.45 -3.71
CA LEU A 46 7.12 -5.02 -4.00
C LEU A 46 7.42 -4.84 -5.50
N PRO A 47 6.67 -3.98 -6.22
CA PRO A 47 7.10 -3.54 -7.55
C PRO A 47 8.43 -2.80 -7.43
N VAL A 48 9.30 -3.00 -8.42
CA VAL A 48 10.62 -2.35 -8.48
C VAL A 48 10.51 -0.91 -9.00
N THR A 49 9.40 -0.59 -9.67
CA THR A 49 9.05 0.78 -10.05
C THR A 49 8.21 1.46 -8.97
N PRO A 50 8.33 2.79 -8.80
CA PRO A 50 7.47 3.57 -7.91
C PRO A 50 6.00 3.40 -8.28
N LEU A 51 5.11 3.57 -7.30
CA LEU A 51 3.67 3.46 -7.51
C LEU A 51 3.08 4.68 -8.26
N ASP A 52 3.89 5.73 -8.43
CA ASP A 52 3.47 7.07 -8.85
C ASP A 52 4.03 7.46 -10.23
N ALA A 53 4.54 6.47 -10.99
CA ALA A 53 4.94 6.63 -12.39
C ALA A 53 3.74 6.73 -13.33
#